data_AF-A0A2T4TUR7-F1
#
_entry.id   AF-A0A2T4TUR7-F1
#
_cell.length_a   1.000
_cell.length_b   1.000
_cell.length_c   1.000
_cell.angle_alpha   90.00
_cell.angle_beta   90.00
_cell.angle_gamma   90.00
#
_symmetry.space_group_name_H-M   'P 1'
#
loop_
_entity.id
_entity.type
_entity.pdbx_description
1 polymer ?
#
loop_
_entity_poly.entity_id
_entity_poly.type
_entity_poly.pdbx_seq_one_letter_code
_entity_poly.pdbx_strand_id
1 'polypeptide(L)'
;MRVLRRGLLATTICLAVSVFLSAGVSHAKKGGSKIKVEVEAELEPCGAVAAATSPCAPSGTPPESDAEGKAEHKKETHKGVIKKDEFKGKVKIPVDPASALGIVDEDAAEGADIRLILSHADGPGSFTDFAECRLAFDEIEEEDDDDEVQAEYKVDVRIKKGAVQAKKGVCHINLATTAELGVPDARAGDLVTATLITGGTRTDFLQGTFDLD
;
A
#
# COMPACT_ATOMS: atom_id res chain seq x y z
N MET A 1 -8.91 48.10 57.16
CA MET A 1 -8.06 49.04 56.41
C MET A 1 -7.60 48.37 55.13
N ARG A 2 -7.75 49.08 53.99
CA ARG A 2 -7.01 48.98 52.71
C ARG A 2 -7.19 47.67 51.89
N VAL A 3 -7.95 47.66 50.78
CA VAL A 3 -7.61 48.15 49.40
C VAL A 3 -6.70 47.11 48.69
N LEU A 4 -6.83 46.65 47.43
CA LEU A 4 -7.75 46.73 46.27
C LEU A 4 -6.98 46.01 45.11
N ARG A 5 -7.67 45.62 44.02
CA ARG A 5 -7.16 45.37 42.63
C ARG A 5 -6.74 43.93 42.28
N ARG A 6 -6.89 43.43 41.03
CA ARG A 6 -7.67 43.68 39.79
C ARG A 6 -7.05 42.72 38.74
N GLY A 7 -7.83 42.32 37.73
CA GLY A 7 -7.37 41.75 36.44
C GLY A 7 -7.59 40.24 36.36
N LEU A 8 -8.55 39.67 35.62
CA LEU A 8 -9.10 39.93 34.28
C LEU A 8 -8.07 39.88 33.15
N LEU A 9 -7.97 38.73 32.49
CA LEU A 9 -7.86 38.63 31.03
C LEU A 9 -8.19 37.20 30.58
N ALA A 10 -9.41 37.04 30.06
CA ALA A 10 -9.83 35.93 29.23
C ALA A 10 -9.20 36.10 27.84
N THR A 11 -8.68 35.03 27.26
CA THR A 11 -8.41 34.94 25.82
C THR A 11 -8.79 33.56 25.33
N THR A 12 -10.04 33.47 24.87
CA THR A 12 -10.62 32.35 24.14
C THR A 12 -10.19 32.50 22.68
N ILE A 13 -9.35 31.60 22.17
CA ILE A 13 -8.98 31.56 20.75
C ILE A 13 -9.94 30.59 20.05
N CYS A 14 -10.99 31.13 19.45
CA CYS A 14 -11.81 30.41 18.48
C CYS A 14 -11.15 30.52 17.10
N LEU A 15 -10.47 29.47 16.65
CA LEU A 15 -10.10 29.32 15.25
C LEU A 15 -11.28 28.67 14.50
N ALA A 16 -12.12 29.52 13.91
CA ALA A 16 -13.12 29.10 12.93
C ALA A 16 -12.42 28.85 11.58
N VAL A 17 -12.14 27.59 11.26
CA VAL A 17 -11.73 27.19 9.92
C VAL A 17 -12.99 27.00 9.07
N SER A 18 -13.38 28.07 8.39
CA SER A 18 -14.42 28.01 7.36
C SER A 18 -13.81 27.50 6.06
N VAL A 19 -13.80 26.18 5.85
CA VAL A 19 -13.58 25.63 4.50
C VAL A 19 -14.89 25.76 3.72
N PHE A 20 -14.90 26.70 2.78
CA PHE A 20 -15.91 26.79 1.74
C PHE A 20 -15.86 25.54 0.87
N LEU A 21 -16.74 24.57 1.11
CA LEU A 21 -17.09 23.57 0.10
C LEU A 21 -18.16 24.18 -0.81
N SER A 22 -17.68 24.88 -1.84
CA SER A 22 -18.49 25.36 -2.95
C SER A 22 -19.19 24.17 -3.60
N ALA A 23 -20.53 24.13 -3.48
CA ALA A 23 -21.38 23.28 -4.29
C ALA A 23 -21.30 23.74 -5.76
N GLY A 24 -20.30 23.26 -6.48
CA GLY A 24 -20.23 23.33 -7.94
C GLY A 24 -21.23 22.37 -8.56
N VAL A 25 -22.51 22.73 -8.59
CA VAL A 25 -23.49 22.08 -9.48
C VAL A 25 -23.18 22.52 -10.90
N SER A 26 -22.26 21.80 -11.54
CA SER A 26 -22.06 21.87 -12.98
C SER A 26 -23.17 21.06 -13.66
N HIS A 27 -24.12 21.76 -14.30
CA HIS A 27 -24.98 21.15 -15.31
C HIS A 27 -24.12 20.71 -16.50
N ALA A 28 -23.58 19.49 -16.42
CA ALA A 28 -22.82 18.88 -17.50
C ALA A 28 -23.77 18.20 -18.49
N LYS A 29 -23.81 18.82 -19.67
CA LYS A 29 -24.28 18.34 -20.96
C LYS A 29 -24.04 16.84 -21.15
N LYS A 30 -25.08 16.16 -21.66
CA LYS A 30 -25.21 14.73 -21.98
C LYS A 30 -24.02 14.18 -22.82
N GLY A 31 -22.88 13.94 -22.18
CA GLY A 31 -21.71 13.25 -22.69
C GLY A 31 -21.26 12.27 -21.62
N GLY A 32 -21.08 10.99 -21.95
CA GLY A 32 -20.80 9.96 -20.94
C GLY A 32 -19.52 10.27 -20.17
N SER A 33 -19.64 10.62 -18.89
CA SER A 33 -18.49 10.88 -18.02
C SER A 33 -17.69 9.59 -17.87
N LYS A 34 -16.43 9.63 -18.32
CA LYS A 34 -15.41 8.60 -18.14
C LYS A 34 -14.46 9.13 -17.07
N ILE A 35 -14.31 8.38 -15.99
CA ILE A 35 -13.43 8.69 -14.87
C ILE A 35 -12.34 7.62 -14.86
N LYS A 36 -11.08 8.04 -14.82
CA LYS A 36 -9.92 7.17 -14.59
C LYS A 36 -9.28 7.59 -13.29
N VAL A 37 -8.94 6.61 -12.47
CA VAL A 37 -8.14 6.76 -11.26
C VAL A 37 -6.99 5.78 -11.39
N GLU A 38 -5.79 6.30 -11.24
CA GLU A 38 -4.54 5.55 -11.23
C GLU A 38 -3.81 5.99 -9.96
N VAL A 39 -3.43 5.01 -9.15
CA VAL A 39 -2.61 5.25 -7.97
C VAL A 39 -1.45 4.27 -7.96
N GLU A 40 -0.32 4.74 -7.48
CA GLU A 40 0.94 4.03 -7.50
C GLU A 40 1.70 4.24 -6.20
N ALA A 41 2.38 3.21 -5.73
CA ALA A 41 3.26 3.26 -4.58
C ALA A 41 4.59 2.61 -4.94
N GLU A 42 5.67 3.36 -4.83
CA GLU A 42 7.02 2.80 -4.77
C GLU A 42 7.29 2.36 -3.33
N LEU A 43 7.80 1.13 -3.17
CA LEU A 43 8.03 0.51 -1.88
C LEU A 43 9.50 0.69 -1.50
N GLU A 44 9.74 1.41 -0.41
CA GLU A 44 11.08 1.64 0.14
C GLU A 44 11.35 0.72 1.35
N PRO A 45 12.61 0.38 1.63
CA PRO A 45 12.99 -0.33 2.85
C PRO A 45 12.42 0.32 4.10
N CYS A 46 11.81 -0.47 4.96
CA CYS A 46 11.20 -0.03 6.21
C CYS A 46 12.18 0.74 7.13
N GLY A 47 13.50 0.53 7.01
CA GLY A 47 14.52 1.26 7.76
C GLY A 47 14.86 2.66 7.21
N ALA A 48 14.50 2.95 5.96
CA ALA A 48 14.80 4.22 5.29
C ALA A 48 13.73 5.31 5.53
N VAL A 49 12.52 4.88 5.87
CA VAL A 49 11.37 5.75 6.12
C VAL A 49 11.38 6.30 7.55
N ALA A 50 11.19 7.61 7.70
CA ALA A 50 11.20 8.26 9.01
C ALA A 50 10.15 7.63 9.95
N ALA A 51 10.60 7.19 11.14
CA ALA A 51 9.83 6.44 12.14
C ALA A 51 8.51 7.10 12.63
N ALA A 52 8.25 8.36 12.27
CA ALA A 52 7.04 9.09 12.69
C ALA A 52 5.81 8.78 11.83
N THR A 53 5.98 8.15 10.66
CA THR A 53 4.90 7.88 9.69
C THR A 53 4.88 6.44 9.18
N SER A 54 5.85 5.62 9.58
CA SER A 54 5.98 4.23 9.14
C SER A 54 5.37 3.28 10.17
N PRO A 55 4.38 2.44 9.79
CA PRO A 55 3.94 1.34 10.62
C PRO A 55 4.84 0.09 10.52
N CYS A 56 5.99 0.15 9.83
CA CYS A 56 7.02 -0.89 9.92
C CYS A 56 7.63 -0.91 11.34
N ALA A 57 6.96 -1.65 12.21
CA ALA A 57 7.28 -2.06 13.57
C ALA A 57 7.59 -0.97 14.64
N PRO A 58 6.81 -0.93 15.74
CA PRO A 58 7.16 -0.19 16.96
C PRO A 58 8.16 -0.91 17.90
N SER A 59 8.80 -2.03 17.51
CA SER A 59 9.65 -2.80 18.46
C SER A 59 10.81 -3.61 17.86
N GLY A 60 11.46 -3.13 16.80
CA GLY A 60 12.69 -3.72 16.27
C GLY A 60 13.23 -2.91 15.11
N THR A 61 14.54 -2.98 14.88
CA THR A 61 15.12 -2.45 13.63
C THR A 61 14.61 -3.34 12.49
N PRO A 62 13.91 -2.81 11.48
CA PRO A 62 13.54 -3.57 10.29
C PRO A 62 14.80 -4.20 9.68
N PRO A 63 14.71 -5.39 9.07
CA PRO A 63 15.84 -5.95 8.35
C PRO A 63 16.30 -4.93 7.30
N GLU A 64 17.60 -4.61 7.28
CA GLU A 64 18.17 -3.96 6.10
C GLU A 64 17.99 -4.91 4.92
N SER A 65 17.45 -4.37 3.83
CA SER A 65 17.10 -5.15 2.66
C SER A 65 17.31 -4.26 1.45
N ASP A 66 18.11 -4.75 0.50
CA ASP A 66 18.22 -4.18 -0.85
C ASP A 66 17.07 -4.66 -1.74
N ALA A 67 15.92 -4.93 -1.12
CA ALA A 67 14.73 -5.32 -1.85
C ALA A 67 14.06 -4.07 -2.41
N GLU A 68 13.41 -4.25 -3.55
CA GLU A 68 12.65 -3.21 -4.22
C GLU A 68 11.21 -3.66 -4.40
N GLY A 69 10.30 -2.71 -4.52
CA GLY A 69 8.94 -3.07 -4.86
C GLY A 69 8.13 -1.91 -5.37
N LYS A 70 7.02 -2.26 -6.01
CA LYS A 70 6.04 -1.32 -6.53
C LYS A 70 4.65 -1.92 -6.46
N ALA A 71 3.66 -1.10 -6.19
CA ALA A 71 2.25 -1.46 -6.30
C ALA A 71 1.47 -0.41 -7.09
N GLU A 72 0.46 -0.86 -7.83
CA GLU A 72 -0.29 -0.02 -8.76
C GLU A 72 -1.76 -0.46 -8.78
N HIS A 73 -2.67 0.51 -8.78
CA HIS A 73 -4.11 0.27 -8.94
C HIS A 73 -4.69 1.18 -10.02
N LYS A 74 -5.31 0.54 -11.03
CA LYS A 74 -5.95 1.18 -12.18
C LYS A 74 -7.44 0.91 -12.19
N LYS A 75 -8.24 1.98 -12.01
CA LYS A 75 -9.70 1.94 -12.06
C LYS A 75 -10.25 2.88 -13.12
N GLU A 76 -11.03 2.33 -14.05
CA GLU A 76 -11.78 3.11 -15.05
C GLU A 76 -13.28 2.88 -14.86
N THR A 77 -14.02 3.97 -14.66
CA THR A 77 -15.49 3.98 -14.58
C THR A 77 -16.08 4.77 -15.74
N HIS A 78 -17.09 4.20 -16.41
CA HIS A 78 -17.84 4.89 -17.47
C HIS A 78 -19.33 4.88 -17.14
N LYS A 79 -19.91 6.07 -16.96
CA LYS A 79 -21.34 6.23 -16.57
C LYS A 79 -21.69 5.44 -15.30
N GLY A 80 -20.82 5.46 -14.30
CA GLY A 80 -21.01 4.74 -13.03
C GLY A 80 -20.75 3.23 -13.09
N VAL A 81 -20.37 2.69 -14.25
CA VAL A 81 -20.03 1.27 -14.42
C VAL A 81 -18.53 1.09 -14.51
N ILE A 82 -17.96 0.24 -13.66
CA ILE A 82 -16.54 -0.13 -13.71
C ILE A 82 -16.26 -0.87 -15.03
N LYS A 83 -15.34 -0.34 -15.83
CA LYS A 83 -14.89 -0.88 -17.11
C LYS A 83 -13.54 -1.58 -16.98
N LYS A 84 -12.67 -1.04 -16.13
CA LYS A 84 -11.37 -1.61 -15.79
C LYS A 84 -11.17 -1.48 -14.28
N ASP A 85 -10.71 -2.54 -13.66
CA ASP A 85 -10.30 -2.60 -12.27
C ASP A 85 -9.15 -3.60 -12.24
N GLU A 86 -7.94 -3.13 -11.97
CA GLU A 86 -6.71 -3.93 -12.05
C GLU A 86 -5.75 -3.47 -10.97
N PHE A 87 -5.31 -4.40 -10.13
CA PHE A 87 -4.29 -4.20 -9.12
C PHE A 87 -3.07 -5.04 -9.49
N LYS A 88 -1.90 -4.41 -9.40
CA LYS A 88 -0.61 -5.04 -9.65
C LYS A 88 0.35 -4.76 -8.51
N GLY A 89 1.22 -5.72 -8.26
CA GLY A 89 2.34 -5.54 -7.35
C GLY A 89 3.52 -6.35 -7.86
N LYS A 90 4.72 -5.80 -7.68
CA LYS A 90 6.00 -6.43 -7.96
C LYS A 90 6.90 -6.22 -6.75
N VAL A 91 7.57 -7.27 -6.31
CA VAL A 91 8.63 -7.20 -5.30
C VAL A 91 9.82 -7.96 -5.85
N LYS A 92 11.00 -7.36 -5.76
CA LYS A 92 12.28 -7.99 -6.08
C LYS A 92 13.09 -8.13 -4.81
N ILE A 93 13.66 -9.31 -4.58
CA ILE A 93 14.45 -9.60 -3.39
C ILE A 93 15.78 -10.22 -3.83
N PRO A 94 16.92 -9.67 -3.42
CA PRO A 94 18.23 -10.29 -3.67
C PRO A 94 18.30 -11.71 -3.10
N VAL A 95 18.85 -12.63 -3.89
CA VAL A 95 19.14 -14.01 -3.51
C VAL A 95 20.58 -14.08 -3.03
N ASP A 96 20.78 -13.87 -1.73
CA ASP A 96 22.10 -13.80 -1.11
C ASP A 96 22.07 -14.46 0.28
N PRO A 97 23.05 -15.31 0.62
CA PRO A 97 23.29 -15.78 1.98
C PRO A 97 23.32 -14.69 3.07
N ALA A 98 23.69 -13.45 2.76
CA ALA A 98 23.67 -12.34 3.72
C ALA A 98 22.31 -11.61 3.80
N SER A 99 21.33 -12.00 2.97
CA SER A 99 19.97 -11.43 2.99
C SER A 99 19.33 -11.63 4.36
N ALA A 100 18.94 -10.52 4.99
CA ALA A 100 18.23 -10.54 6.27
C ALA A 100 16.83 -11.18 6.16
N LEU A 101 16.34 -11.40 4.94
CA LEU A 101 15.07 -12.08 4.66
C LEU A 101 15.22 -13.60 4.55
N GLY A 102 16.44 -14.14 4.58
CA GLY A 102 16.70 -15.59 4.54
C GLY A 102 16.43 -16.23 3.18
N ILE A 103 16.41 -15.43 2.10
CA ILE A 103 16.33 -15.91 0.71
C ILE A 103 17.77 -16.11 0.22
N VAL A 104 18.32 -17.30 0.47
CA VAL A 104 19.75 -17.59 0.29
C VAL A 104 20.09 -18.32 -1.01
N ASP A 105 19.08 -18.91 -1.64
CA ASP A 105 19.17 -19.66 -2.89
C ASP A 105 17.82 -19.66 -3.63
N GLU A 106 17.80 -20.24 -4.83
CA GLU A 106 16.61 -20.35 -5.69
C GLU A 106 15.48 -21.17 -5.04
N ASP A 107 15.81 -22.28 -4.38
CA ASP A 107 14.82 -23.12 -3.68
C ASP A 107 14.13 -22.33 -2.55
N ALA A 108 14.89 -21.54 -1.78
CA ALA A 108 14.35 -20.65 -0.75
C ALA A 108 13.49 -19.54 -1.35
N ALA A 109 13.90 -18.97 -2.49
CA ALA A 109 13.13 -17.95 -3.21
C ALA A 109 11.79 -18.49 -3.71
N GLU A 110 11.78 -19.62 -4.42
CA GLU A 110 10.55 -20.26 -4.90
C GLU A 110 9.58 -20.61 -3.76
N GLY A 111 10.12 -21.00 -2.61
CA GLY A 111 9.36 -21.36 -1.42
C GLY A 111 8.85 -20.18 -0.58
N ALA A 112 9.26 -18.95 -0.86
CA ALA A 112 8.95 -17.79 -0.03
C ALA A 112 7.46 -17.40 -0.08
N ASP A 113 6.86 -17.13 1.08
CA ASP A 113 5.51 -16.56 1.18
C ASP A 113 5.60 -15.05 1.35
N ILE A 114 5.71 -14.36 0.20
CA ILE A 114 5.72 -12.90 0.12
C ILE A 114 4.29 -12.39 -0.05
N ARG A 115 3.94 -11.36 0.71
CA ARG A 115 2.62 -10.73 0.70
C ARG A 115 2.71 -9.22 0.64
N LEU A 116 1.72 -8.60 -0.02
CA LEU A 116 1.42 -7.18 0.13
C LEU A 116 0.22 -7.03 1.04
N ILE A 117 0.38 -6.26 2.12
CA ILE A 117 -0.69 -5.86 3.01
C ILE A 117 -1.09 -4.44 2.65
N LEU A 118 -2.39 -4.22 2.40
CA LEU A 118 -2.92 -2.90 2.10
C LEU A 118 -3.73 -2.38 3.28
N SER A 119 -3.51 -1.12 3.63
CA SER A 119 -4.10 -0.51 4.81
C SER A 119 -4.66 0.87 4.47
N HIS A 120 -5.90 1.13 4.90
CA HIS A 120 -6.53 2.43 4.72
C HIS A 120 -6.03 3.41 5.77
N ALA A 121 -5.78 4.66 5.37
CA ALA A 121 -5.53 5.74 6.32
C ALA A 121 -6.82 6.15 7.03
N ASP A 122 -6.95 5.85 8.32
CA ASP A 122 -8.13 6.18 9.13
C ASP A 122 -7.97 7.48 9.95
N GLY A 123 -6.79 8.09 9.86
CA GLY A 123 -6.43 9.31 10.56
C GLY A 123 -4.92 9.53 10.57
N PRO A 124 -4.44 10.63 11.18
CA PRO A 124 -3.01 10.92 11.25
C PRO A 124 -2.23 9.77 11.92
N GLY A 125 -1.40 9.07 11.14
CA GLY A 125 -0.57 7.96 11.62
C GLY A 125 -1.32 6.69 12.01
N SER A 126 -2.59 6.54 11.60
CA SER A 126 -3.39 5.35 11.86
C SER A 126 -3.78 4.67 10.57
N PHE A 127 -3.52 3.37 10.49
CA PHE A 127 -3.84 2.54 9.34
C PHE A 127 -4.59 1.28 9.76
N THR A 128 -5.62 0.89 9.01
CA THR A 128 -6.32 -0.39 9.20
C THR A 128 -6.14 -1.25 7.96
N ASP A 129 -5.54 -2.43 8.15
CA ASP A 129 -5.39 -3.45 7.11
C ASP A 129 -6.77 -3.85 6.57
N PHE A 130 -6.96 -3.79 5.26
CA PHE A 130 -8.23 -4.15 4.61
C PHE A 130 -8.08 -5.23 3.56
N ALA A 131 -6.89 -5.39 2.98
CA ALA A 131 -6.63 -6.42 1.97
C ALA A 131 -5.22 -7.02 2.13
N GLU A 132 -5.10 -8.27 1.70
CA GLU A 132 -3.84 -9.00 1.64
C GLU A 132 -3.71 -9.64 0.26
N CYS A 133 -2.59 -9.40 -0.41
CA CYS A 133 -2.25 -10.04 -1.66
C CYS A 133 -1.06 -10.97 -1.46
N ARG A 134 -1.25 -12.27 -1.71
CA ARG A 134 -0.13 -13.21 -1.81
C ARG A 134 0.48 -13.12 -3.21
N LEU A 135 1.75 -12.80 -3.28
CA LEU A 135 2.47 -12.72 -4.55
C LEU A 135 2.84 -14.14 -5.00
N ALA A 136 2.85 -14.35 -6.31
CA ALA A 136 3.42 -15.56 -6.89
C ALA A 136 4.87 -15.29 -7.26
N PHE A 137 5.75 -16.23 -6.94
CA PHE A 137 7.08 -16.28 -7.56
C PHE A 137 6.93 -16.27 -9.09
N ASP A 138 7.74 -15.45 -9.76
CA ASP A 138 7.73 -15.32 -11.22
C ASP A 138 8.99 -15.93 -11.83
N GLU A 139 10.15 -15.37 -11.49
CA GLU A 139 11.46 -15.80 -12.00
C GLU A 139 12.61 -15.29 -11.12
N ILE A 140 13.79 -15.85 -11.37
CA ILE A 140 15.07 -15.26 -10.95
C ILE A 140 15.58 -14.40 -12.11
N GLU A 141 15.77 -13.10 -11.87
CA GLU A 141 16.43 -12.18 -12.81
C GLU A 141 17.91 -12.05 -12.40
N GLU A 142 18.82 -12.19 -13.36
CA GLU A 142 20.23 -11.79 -13.23
C GLU A 142 20.34 -10.34 -13.73
N GLU A 143 20.75 -9.39 -12.89
CA GLU A 143 20.98 -8.02 -13.35
C GLU A 143 22.30 -7.95 -14.14
N ASP A 144 22.18 -7.62 -15.43
CA ASP A 144 23.27 -7.61 -16.42
C ASP A 144 24.48 -6.73 -16.01
N ASP A 145 24.29 -5.77 -15.11
CA ASP A 145 25.29 -4.75 -14.75
C ASP A 145 26.04 -5.02 -13.43
N ASP A 146 25.50 -5.82 -12.51
CA ASP A 146 26.03 -5.97 -11.14
C ASP A 146 26.21 -7.44 -10.67
N ASP A 147 25.98 -8.43 -11.55
CA ASP A 147 25.97 -9.88 -11.22
C ASP A 147 25.00 -10.23 -10.05
N GLU A 148 24.07 -9.32 -9.73
CA GLU A 148 23.14 -9.49 -8.62
C GLU A 148 21.95 -10.34 -9.08
N VAL A 149 21.71 -11.41 -8.33
CA VAL A 149 20.63 -12.35 -8.58
C VAL A 149 19.43 -11.92 -7.75
N GLN A 150 18.31 -11.61 -8.39
CA GLN A 150 17.09 -11.15 -7.73
C GLN A 150 15.92 -12.10 -8.00
N ALA A 151 15.23 -12.49 -6.94
CA ALA A 151 13.97 -13.21 -7.04
C ALA A 151 12.81 -12.22 -7.22
N GLU A 152 12.03 -12.40 -8.28
CA GLU A 152 10.86 -11.58 -8.55
C GLU A 152 9.56 -12.28 -8.13
N TYR A 153 8.71 -11.51 -7.45
CA TYR A 153 7.37 -11.91 -7.04
C TYR A 153 6.35 -10.92 -7.61
N LYS A 154 5.26 -11.42 -8.19
CA LYS A 154 4.22 -10.61 -8.82
C LYS A 154 2.81 -10.94 -8.31
N VAL A 155 1.96 -9.92 -8.25
CA VAL A 155 0.50 -10.07 -8.21
C VAL A 155 -0.12 -9.26 -9.36
N ASP A 156 -1.11 -9.85 -10.04
CA ASP A 156 -1.89 -9.20 -11.10
C ASP A 156 -3.31 -9.75 -11.01
N VAL A 157 -4.21 -8.97 -10.40
CA VAL A 157 -5.62 -9.29 -10.26
C VAL A 157 -6.45 -8.21 -10.96
N ARG A 158 -7.49 -8.63 -11.68
CA ARG A 158 -8.36 -7.71 -12.41
C ARG A 158 -9.80 -8.17 -12.45
N ILE A 159 -10.73 -7.23 -12.60
CA ILE A 159 -12.12 -7.53 -12.94
C ILE A 159 -12.28 -7.55 -14.46
N LYS A 160 -12.69 -8.70 -15.00
CA LYS A 160 -13.03 -8.85 -16.41
C LYS A 160 -14.41 -9.47 -16.55
N LYS A 161 -15.33 -8.75 -17.21
CA LYS A 161 -16.74 -9.17 -17.39
C LYS A 161 -17.46 -9.45 -16.05
N GLY A 162 -17.15 -8.69 -15.00
CA GLY A 162 -17.79 -8.82 -13.68
C GLY A 162 -17.27 -9.98 -12.82
N ALA A 163 -16.24 -10.70 -13.27
CA ALA A 163 -15.56 -11.72 -12.49
C ALA A 163 -14.11 -11.33 -12.22
N VAL A 164 -13.62 -11.72 -11.04
CA VAL A 164 -12.21 -11.58 -10.66
C VAL A 164 -11.37 -12.56 -11.48
N GLN A 165 -10.28 -12.09 -12.04
CA GLN A 165 -9.26 -12.88 -12.71
C GLN A 165 -7.91 -12.60 -12.08
N ALA A 166 -7.30 -13.61 -11.47
CA ALA A 166 -5.92 -13.57 -11.04
C ALA A 166 -5.02 -14.13 -12.15
N LYS A 167 -4.14 -13.30 -12.72
CA LYS A 167 -3.10 -13.78 -13.64
C LYS A 167 -1.85 -14.25 -12.89
N LYS A 168 -1.53 -13.56 -11.80
CA LYS A 168 -0.41 -13.84 -10.89
C LYS A 168 -0.85 -13.54 -9.47
N GLY A 169 -0.39 -14.33 -8.50
CA GLY A 169 -0.77 -14.19 -7.10
C GLY A 169 -2.29 -14.26 -6.88
N VAL A 170 -2.74 -13.89 -5.68
CA VAL A 170 -4.15 -13.75 -5.32
C VAL A 170 -4.31 -12.65 -4.28
N CYS A 171 -5.45 -11.95 -4.29
CA CYS A 171 -5.76 -10.95 -3.26
C CYS A 171 -7.06 -11.29 -2.55
N HIS A 172 -7.02 -11.25 -1.22
CA HIS A 172 -8.18 -11.25 -0.33
C HIS A 172 -8.51 -9.80 0.01
N ILE A 173 -9.73 -9.36 -0.31
CA ILE A 173 -10.17 -7.96 -0.12
C ILE A 173 -10.94 -7.74 1.19
N ASN A 174 -11.04 -8.79 2.00
CA ASN A 174 -11.68 -8.77 3.30
C ASN A 174 -10.91 -9.68 4.25
N LEU A 175 -10.19 -9.08 5.20
CA LEU A 175 -9.38 -9.85 6.15
C LEU A 175 -10.22 -10.55 7.22
N ALA A 176 -11.50 -10.20 7.38
CA ALA A 176 -12.41 -10.91 8.26
C ALA A 176 -12.87 -12.25 7.65
N THR A 177 -12.79 -12.41 6.32
CA THR A 177 -13.22 -13.61 5.60
C THR A 177 -12.19 -13.99 4.54
N THR A 178 -11.44 -15.07 4.78
CA THR A 178 -10.42 -15.57 3.83
C THR A 178 -10.99 -16.10 2.50
N ALA A 179 -12.29 -16.00 2.26
CA ALA A 179 -12.96 -16.48 1.05
C ALA A 179 -13.19 -15.37 0.01
N GLU A 180 -13.04 -14.09 0.37
CA GLU A 180 -13.38 -12.97 -0.51
C GLU A 180 -12.18 -12.55 -1.37
N LEU A 181 -12.03 -13.24 -2.50
CA LEU A 181 -11.05 -12.88 -3.53
C LEU A 181 -11.53 -11.67 -4.33
N GLY A 182 -10.62 -10.74 -4.63
CA GLY A 182 -10.99 -9.49 -5.31
C GLY A 182 -9.82 -8.68 -5.85
N VAL A 183 -10.17 -7.51 -6.39
CA VAL A 183 -9.20 -6.45 -6.67
C VAL A 183 -9.27 -5.47 -5.49
N PRO A 184 -8.17 -5.24 -4.76
CA PRO A 184 -8.17 -4.25 -3.68
C PRO A 184 -8.53 -2.87 -4.20
N ASP A 185 -9.44 -2.17 -3.53
CA ASP A 185 -9.84 -0.81 -3.89
C ASP A 185 -8.86 0.22 -3.31
N ALA A 186 -7.58 0.12 -3.69
CA ALA A 186 -6.52 1.00 -3.22
C ALA A 186 -6.73 2.45 -3.68
N ARG A 187 -6.40 3.41 -2.82
CA ARG A 187 -6.64 4.85 -3.03
C ARG A 187 -5.41 5.65 -2.62
N ALA A 188 -5.34 6.89 -3.10
CA ALA A 188 -4.29 7.80 -2.69
C ALA A 188 -4.32 8.01 -1.16
N GLY A 189 -3.16 7.94 -0.53
CA GLY A 189 -2.97 7.96 0.92
C GLY A 189 -3.08 6.60 1.62
N ASP A 190 -3.51 5.54 0.93
CA ASP A 190 -3.43 4.18 1.48
C ASP A 190 -1.98 3.73 1.57
N LEU A 191 -1.69 2.84 2.51
CA LEU A 191 -0.38 2.24 2.67
C LEU A 191 -0.36 0.85 2.04
N VAL A 192 0.77 0.49 1.44
CA VAL A 192 1.13 -0.88 1.09
C VAL A 192 2.41 -1.28 1.83
N THR A 193 2.43 -2.49 2.36
CA THR A 193 3.58 -3.07 3.07
C THR A 193 3.90 -4.43 2.48
N ALA A 194 5.16 -4.64 2.09
CA ALA A 194 5.67 -5.94 1.70
C ALA A 194 6.12 -6.71 2.95
N THR A 195 5.65 -7.95 3.04
CA THR A 195 5.81 -8.80 4.21
C THR A 195 6.28 -10.19 3.79
N LEU A 196 7.27 -10.73 4.51
CA LEU A 196 7.64 -12.14 4.45
C LEU A 196 6.93 -12.91 5.58
N ILE A 197 6.33 -14.05 5.24
CA ILE A 197 5.70 -14.96 6.20
C ILE A 197 6.57 -16.20 6.41
N THR A 198 7.16 -16.33 7.60
CA THR A 198 8.00 -17.48 7.97
C THR A 198 7.48 -18.14 9.24
N GLY A 199 7.02 -19.39 9.14
CA GLY A 199 6.51 -20.14 10.30
C GLY A 199 5.30 -19.47 10.99
N GLY A 200 4.51 -18.69 10.24
CA GLY A 200 3.39 -17.90 10.77
C GLY A 200 3.78 -16.55 11.38
N THR A 201 5.07 -16.17 11.34
CA THR A 201 5.55 -14.85 11.74
C THR A 201 5.58 -13.91 10.55
N ARG A 202 5.10 -12.67 10.74
CA ARG A 202 5.12 -11.59 9.75
C ARG A 202 6.36 -10.70 9.97
N THR A 203 7.17 -10.57 8.93
CA THR A 203 8.33 -9.67 8.88
C THR A 203 8.10 -8.64 7.79
N ASP A 204 7.86 -7.39 8.18
CA ASP A 204 7.69 -6.27 7.25
C ASP A 204 9.06 -5.74 6.82
N PHE A 205 9.27 -5.57 5.52
CA PHE A 205 10.59 -5.21 4.97
C PHE A 205 10.55 -4.06 3.96
N LEU A 206 9.46 -3.87 3.20
CA LEU A 206 9.23 -2.66 2.40
C LEU A 206 7.89 -2.00 2.74
N GLN A 207 7.79 -0.70 2.50
CA GLN A 207 6.52 0.02 2.56
C GLN A 207 6.47 1.22 1.61
N GLY A 208 5.26 1.62 1.25
CA GLY A 208 5.01 2.72 0.33
C GLY A 208 3.60 3.27 0.52
N THR A 209 3.42 4.56 0.26
CA THR A 209 2.09 5.18 0.24
C THR A 209 1.64 5.33 -1.20
N PHE A 210 0.38 5.02 -1.48
CA PHE A 210 -0.20 5.25 -2.78
C PHE A 210 -0.38 6.75 -3.03
N ASP A 211 0.17 7.24 -4.13
CA ASP A 211 -0.03 8.59 -4.65
C ASP A 211 -0.80 8.55 -5.97
N LEU A 212 -1.34 9.70 -6.39
CA LEU A 212 -1.96 9.83 -7.71
C LEU A 212 -0.86 9.93 -8.77
N ASP A 213 -0.96 9.09 -9.80
CA ASP A 213 -0.14 9.19 -11.02
C ASP A 213 -0.67 10.28 -11.99
#